data_AF-A0A0D3E728-F1
#
_entry.id   AF-A0A0D3E728-F1
#
_cell.length_a   1.000
_cell.length_b   1.000
_cell.length_c   1.000
_cell.angle_alpha   90.00
_cell.angle_beta   90.00
_cell.angle_gamma   90.00
#
_symmetry.space_group_name_H-M   'P 1'
#
loop_
_entity.id
_entity.type
_entity.pdbx_description
1 polymer ?
#
loop_
_entity_poly.entity_id
_entity_poly.type
_entity_poly.pdbx_seq_one_letter_code
_entity_poly.pdbx_strand_id
1 'polypeptide(L)'
;MKRNGTSLSVYESMPKLPDNAKLIENVLILDELNYDLEELQAAHDRDILKMTDEQRNIYDEIIDDVVEDRDRMFFVYGFGGTGKTFLWQILSAAVRCRGDIVLNTASSRIASLLLQGV
;
A
#
# COMPACT_ATOMS: atom_id res chain seq x y z
N MET A 1 -21.19 9.85 -8.29
CA MET A 1 -20.58 8.55 -8.66
C MET A 1 -21.64 7.61 -9.20
N LYS A 2 -21.54 7.23 -10.48
CA LYS A 2 -22.47 6.27 -11.08
C LYS A 2 -22.17 4.87 -10.53
N ARG A 3 -22.99 4.43 -9.57
CA ARG A 3 -23.04 3.04 -9.07
C ARG A 3 -23.56 2.17 -10.20
N ASN A 4 -22.74 1.28 -10.75
CA ASN A 4 -23.22 0.26 -11.68
C ASN A 4 -24.25 -0.60 -10.94
N GLY A 5 -25.52 -0.39 -11.28
CA GLY A 5 -26.69 -0.78 -10.50
C GLY A 5 -27.15 -2.21 -10.73
N THR A 6 -26.34 -3.19 -10.35
CA THR A 6 -26.83 -4.56 -10.20
C THR A 6 -26.42 -5.09 -8.83
N SER A 7 -27.42 -5.32 -7.99
CA SER A 7 -27.25 -5.95 -6.68
C SER A 7 -27.05 -7.45 -6.84
N LEU A 8 -26.21 -8.06 -6.00
CA LEU A 8 -26.02 -9.53 -5.92
C LEU A 8 -27.33 -10.30 -5.73
N SER A 9 -28.40 -9.62 -5.29
CA SER A 9 -29.76 -10.18 -5.18
C SER A 9 -30.36 -10.65 -6.52
N VAL A 10 -29.81 -10.26 -7.66
CA VAL A 10 -30.30 -10.68 -9.00
C VAL A 10 -29.91 -12.12 -9.34
N TYR A 11 -28.91 -12.69 -8.66
CA TYR A 11 -28.43 -14.05 -8.91
C TYR A 11 -29.04 -15.04 -7.89
N GLU A 12 -30.24 -15.55 -8.19
CA GLU A 12 -30.97 -16.45 -7.26
C GLU A 12 -30.26 -17.77 -6.97
N SER A 13 -29.36 -18.22 -7.85
CA SER A 13 -28.55 -19.42 -7.68
C SER A 13 -27.30 -19.23 -6.81
N MET A 14 -26.99 -17.99 -6.42
CA MET A 14 -25.78 -17.68 -5.65
C MET A 14 -26.07 -17.69 -4.14
N PRO A 15 -25.20 -18.27 -3.29
CA PRO A 15 -25.40 -18.25 -1.85
C PRO A 15 -25.50 -16.80 -1.35
N LYS A 16 -26.62 -16.49 -0.69
CA LYS A 16 -26.81 -15.18 -0.05
C LYS A 16 -26.14 -15.20 1.32
N LEU A 17 -25.48 -14.09 1.67
CA LEU A 17 -25.00 -13.91 3.04
C LEU A 17 -26.20 -13.91 4.00
N PRO A 18 -26.13 -14.60 5.14
CA PRO A 18 -27.21 -14.59 6.12
C PRO A 18 -27.40 -13.19 6.70
N ASP A 19 -28.62 -12.85 7.13
CA ASP A 19 -29.00 -11.50 7.60
C ASP A 19 -28.20 -11.01 8.82
N ASN A 20 -27.52 -11.94 9.52
CA ASN A 20 -26.64 -11.70 10.66
C ASN A 20 -25.16 -11.74 10.31
N ALA A 21 -24.81 -11.85 9.03
CA ALA A 21 -23.43 -11.69 8.59
C ALA A 21 -23.01 -10.28 9.00
N LYS A 22 -22.16 -10.18 10.02
CA LYS A 22 -21.41 -8.95 10.26
C LYS A 22 -20.83 -8.55 8.92
N LEU A 23 -20.97 -7.28 8.53
CA LEU A 23 -20.10 -6.76 7.47
C LEU A 23 -18.70 -7.17 7.90
N ILE A 24 -18.09 -8.07 7.17
CA ILE A 24 -16.66 -8.28 7.29
C ILE A 24 -16.13 -6.93 6.81
N GLU A 25 -15.82 -6.04 7.76
CA GLU A 25 -14.94 -4.90 7.49
C GLU A 25 -13.75 -5.52 6.77
N ASN A 26 -13.47 -5.00 5.58
CA ASN A 26 -12.53 -5.63 4.66
C ASN A 26 -11.25 -5.95 5.42
N VAL A 27 -10.93 -7.24 5.57
CA VAL A 27 -9.81 -7.70 6.42
C VAL A 27 -8.51 -7.01 5.99
N LEU A 28 -8.36 -6.74 4.69
CA LEU A 28 -7.20 -6.02 4.15
C LEU A 28 -7.13 -4.56 4.63
N ILE A 29 -8.28 -3.91 4.81
CA ILE A 29 -8.34 -2.55 5.36
C ILE A 29 -8.04 -2.57 6.85
N LEU A 30 -8.58 -3.56 7.58
CA LEU A 30 -8.29 -3.72 9.01
C LEU A 30 -6.82 -3.99 9.27
N ASP A 31 -6.20 -4.88 8.49
CA ASP A 31 -4.78 -5.19 8.60
C ASP A 31 -3.92 -3.94 8.33
N GLU A 32 -4.26 -3.13 7.31
CA GLU A 32 -3.55 -1.88 7.00
C GLU A 32 -3.71 -0.80 8.09
N LEU A 33 -4.85 -0.77 8.79
CA LEU A 33 -5.08 0.18 9.88
C LEU A 33 -4.57 -0.31 11.25
N ASN A 34 -4.19 -1.58 11.37
CA ASN A 34 -3.74 -2.20 12.61
C ASN A 34 -2.20 -2.26 12.73
N TYR A 35 -1.46 -1.64 11.81
CA TYR A 35 -0.02 -1.50 11.95
C TYR A 35 0.36 -0.63 13.14
N ASP A 36 1.46 -0.99 13.81
CA ASP A 36 2.06 -0.15 14.85
C ASP A 36 2.75 1.04 14.19
N LEU A 37 2.14 2.22 14.34
CA LEU A 37 2.63 3.45 13.74
C LEU A 37 3.97 3.88 14.35
N GLU A 38 4.25 3.58 15.62
CA GLU A 38 5.51 3.93 16.26
C GLU A 38 6.65 3.05 15.73
N GLU A 39 6.40 1.75 15.59
CA GLU A 39 7.38 0.82 15.01
C GLU A 39 7.66 1.16 13.53
N LEU A 40 6.61 1.43 12.76
CA LEU A 40 6.74 1.86 11.37
C LEU A 40 7.55 3.16 11.24
N GLN A 41 7.27 4.16 12.08
CA GLN A 41 7.98 5.44 12.05
C GLN A 41 9.45 5.25 12.43
N ALA A 42 9.74 4.47 13.47
CA ALA A 42 11.10 4.17 13.87
C ALA A 42 11.88 3.40 12.79
N ALA A 43 11.23 2.44 12.12
CA ALA A 43 11.82 1.72 11.00
C ALA A 43 12.10 2.65 9.82
N HIS A 44 11.13 3.49 9.46
CA HIS A 44 11.25 4.50 8.42
C HIS A 44 12.43 5.46 8.68
N ASP A 45 12.51 6.05 9.88
CA ASP A 45 13.53 7.04 10.23
C ASP A 45 14.95 6.44 10.23
N ARG A 46 15.06 5.16 10.58
CA ARG A 46 16.32 4.42 10.49
C ARG A 46 16.71 4.15 9.04
N ASP A 47 15.76 3.78 8.20
CA ASP A 47 16.02 3.26 6.85
C ASP A 47 16.16 4.39 5.81
N ILE A 48 15.50 5.53 6.01
CA ILE A 48 15.65 6.73 5.15
C ILE A 48 17.09 7.26 5.12
N LEU A 49 17.87 7.00 6.19
CA LEU A 49 19.29 7.38 6.28
C LEU A 49 20.21 6.49 5.43
N LYS A 50 19.73 5.33 4.97
CA LYS A 50 20.51 4.37 4.17
C LYS A 50 20.32 4.57 2.66
N MET A 51 19.45 5.48 2.26
CA MET A 51 19.14 5.75 0.85
C MET A 51 20.31 6.43 0.16
N THR A 52 20.51 6.11 -1.12
CA THR A 52 21.39 6.90 -1.98
C THR A 52 20.72 8.23 -2.34
N ASP A 53 21.50 9.22 -2.78
CA ASP A 53 20.98 10.52 -3.21
C ASP A 53 19.93 10.38 -4.32
N GLU A 54 20.15 9.47 -5.27
CA GLU A 54 19.18 9.18 -6.35
C GLU A 54 17.85 8.61 -5.80
N GLN A 55 17.93 7.65 -4.88
CA GLN A 55 16.73 7.06 -4.27
C GLN A 55 15.98 8.10 -3.42
N ARG A 56 16.71 8.95 -2.69
CA ARG A 56 16.16 10.02 -1.88
C ARG A 56 15.40 11.03 -2.73
N ASN A 57 15.97 11.46 -3.86
CA ASN A 57 15.28 12.37 -4.77
C ASN A 57 13.94 11.79 -5.29
N ILE A 58 13.94 10.50 -5.67
CA ILE A 58 12.71 9.82 -6.12
C ILE A 58 11.70 9.71 -4.97
N TYR A 59 12.17 9.38 -3.77
CA TYR A 59 11.32 9.27 -2.59
C TYR A 59 10.67 10.60 -2.24
N ASP A 60 11.45 11.69 -2.18
CA ASP A 60 10.96 13.02 -1.82
C ASP A 60 9.91 13.48 -2.85
N GLU A 61 10.16 13.29 -4.16
CA GLU A 61 9.19 13.64 -5.21
C GLU A 61 7.85 12.89 -5.07
N ILE A 62 7.89 11.59 -4.80
CA ILE A 62 6.69 10.78 -4.65
C ILE A 62 5.93 11.14 -3.37
N ILE A 63 6.65 11.30 -2.25
CA ILE A 63 6.02 11.62 -0.96
C ILE A 63 5.41 13.01 -0.97
N ASP A 64 6.08 14.01 -1.56
CA ASP A 64 5.53 15.36 -1.69
C ASP A 64 4.22 15.34 -2.48
N ASP A 65 4.16 14.61 -3.59
CA ASP A 65 2.91 14.49 -4.36
C ASP A 65 1.81 13.73 -3.59
N VAL A 66 2.15 12.74 -2.76
CA VAL A 66 1.19 12.07 -1.86
C VAL A 66 0.71 13.01 -0.76
N VAL A 67 1.60 13.81 -0.17
CA VAL A 67 1.25 14.78 0.88
C VAL A 67 0.32 15.86 0.34
N GLU A 68 0.56 16.29 -0.88
CA GLU A 68 -0.23 17.31 -1.58
C GLU A 68 -1.50 16.78 -2.24
N ASP A 69 -1.82 15.49 -2.08
CA ASP A 69 -3.00 14.82 -2.66
C ASP A 69 -3.08 15.02 -4.18
N ARG A 70 -1.94 14.89 -4.87
CA ARG A 70 -1.83 15.06 -6.31
C ARG A 70 -1.99 13.70 -7.01
N ASP A 71 -2.92 13.65 -7.95
CA ASP A 71 -3.13 12.48 -8.82
C ASP A 71 -1.98 12.33 -9.85
N ARG A 72 -0.90 11.65 -9.46
CA ARG A 72 0.27 11.40 -10.30
C ARG A 72 0.57 9.91 -10.47
N MET A 73 1.23 9.57 -11.57
CA MET A 73 1.72 8.22 -11.85
C MET A 73 3.21 8.26 -12.11
N PHE A 74 3.97 7.43 -11.39
CA PHE A 74 5.42 7.35 -11.48
C PHE A 74 5.88 6.04 -12.08
N PHE A 75 6.98 6.09 -12.83
CA PHE A 75 7.69 4.91 -13.29
C PHE A 75 9.14 4.95 -12.80
N VAL A 76 9.46 4.10 -11.82
CA VAL A 76 10.82 4.01 -11.27
C VAL A 76 11.60 2.95 -12.04
N TYR A 77 12.64 3.40 -12.76
CA TYR A 77 13.53 2.52 -13.51
C TYR A 77 14.85 2.30 -12.77
N GLY A 78 15.37 1.08 -12.81
CA GLY A 78 16.71 0.78 -12.31
C GLY A 78 17.11 -0.66 -12.61
N PHE A 79 18.41 -0.90 -12.78
CA PHE A 79 18.97 -2.24 -13.01
C PHE A 79 18.69 -3.19 -11.84
N GLY A 80 18.86 -4.50 -12.04
CA GLY A 80 18.80 -5.47 -10.93
C GLY A 80 19.79 -5.09 -9.82
N GLY A 81 19.40 -5.26 -8.55
CA GLY A 81 20.28 -4.94 -7.40
C GLY A 81 20.31 -3.48 -6.96
N THR A 82 19.61 -2.56 -7.63
CA THR A 82 19.57 -1.11 -7.29
C THR A 82 18.70 -0.76 -6.08
N GLY A 83 18.28 -1.74 -5.28
CA GLY A 83 17.48 -1.47 -4.08
C GLY A 83 16.06 -0.95 -4.34
N LYS A 84 15.46 -1.17 -5.51
CA LYS A 84 14.05 -0.77 -5.77
C LYS A 84 13.07 -1.31 -4.74
N THR A 85 13.26 -2.55 -4.29
CA THR A 85 12.46 -3.14 -3.20
C THR A 85 12.57 -2.33 -1.91
N PHE A 86 13.78 -1.90 -1.57
CA PHE A 86 14.04 -1.08 -0.40
C PHE A 86 13.34 0.28 -0.50
N LEU A 87 13.40 0.93 -1.67
CA LEU A 87 12.66 2.16 -1.94
C LEU A 87 11.14 1.96 -1.72
N TRP A 88 10.57 0.87 -2.24
CA TRP A 88 9.14 0.58 -2.04
C TRP A 88 8.77 0.34 -0.59
N GLN A 89 9.64 -0.31 0.20
CA GLN A 89 9.39 -0.52 1.63
C GLN A 89 9.37 0.81 2.41
N ILE A 90 10.30 1.73 2.13
CA ILE A 90 10.32 3.03 2.82
C ILE A 90 9.11 3.88 2.41
N LEU A 91 8.77 3.94 1.12
CA LEU A 91 7.57 4.64 0.63
C LEU A 91 6.30 4.11 1.30
N SER A 92 6.16 2.79 1.32
CA SER A 92 5.10 2.08 2.03
C SER A 92 5.00 2.49 3.50
N ALA A 93 6.13 2.46 4.23
CA ALA A 93 6.17 2.84 5.64
C ALA A 93 5.78 4.30 5.85
N ALA A 94 6.30 5.22 5.02
CA ALA A 94 6.02 6.64 5.11
C ALA A 94 4.52 6.97 4.95
N VAL A 95 3.86 6.32 4.00
CA VAL A 95 2.41 6.48 3.78
C VAL A 95 1.62 5.84 4.92
N ARG A 96 1.97 4.63 5.36
CA ARG A 96 1.29 3.95 6.48
C ARG A 96 1.43 4.69 7.81
N CYS A 97 2.58 5.30 8.10
CA CYS A 97 2.78 6.11 9.33
C CYS A 97 1.80 7.28 9.43
N ARG A 98 1.26 7.75 8.30
CA ARG A 98 0.26 8.82 8.25
C ARG A 98 -1.17 8.31 8.47
N GLY A 99 -1.36 6.99 8.56
CA GLY A 99 -2.67 6.34 8.64
C GLY A 99 -3.34 6.11 7.28
N ASP A 100 -2.60 6.34 6.19
CA ASP A 100 -3.09 6.10 4.83
C ASP A 100 -2.89 4.63 4.42
N ILE A 101 -3.73 4.13 3.51
CA ILE A 101 -3.74 2.72 3.09
C ILE A 101 -2.84 2.53 1.86
N VAL A 102 -1.94 1.54 1.90
CA VAL A 102 -1.04 1.22 0.79
C VAL A 102 -1.35 -0.16 0.22
N LEU A 103 -1.65 -0.24 -1.08
CA LEU A 103 -1.87 -1.51 -1.76
C LEU A 103 -0.64 -1.96 -2.57
N ASN A 104 0.20 -2.77 -1.95
CA ASN A 104 1.36 -3.36 -2.64
C ASN A 104 0.93 -4.52 -3.55
N THR A 105 1.29 -4.44 -4.83
CA THR A 105 1.03 -5.50 -5.82
C THR A 105 2.33 -5.97 -6.44
N ALA A 106 2.50 -7.28 -6.55
CA ALA A 106 3.65 -7.90 -7.20
C ALA A 106 3.21 -8.90 -8.27
N SER A 107 3.84 -8.88 -9.43
CA SER A 107 3.56 -9.83 -10.52
C SER A 107 4.22 -11.21 -10.30
N SER A 108 5.08 -11.35 -9.29
CA SER A 108 5.77 -12.60 -8.95
C SER A 108 5.60 -12.93 -7.47
N ARG A 109 5.42 -14.22 -7.17
CA ARG A 109 5.31 -14.75 -5.79
C ARG A 109 6.54 -14.42 -4.95
N ILE A 110 7.72 -14.37 -5.56
CA ILE A 110 8.95 -14.05 -4.82
C ILE A 110 8.97 -12.56 -4.47
N ALA A 111 8.50 -11.70 -5.38
CA ALA A 111 8.43 -10.27 -5.13
C ALA A 111 7.34 -9.91 -4.10
N SER A 112 6.22 -10.63 -4.05
CA SER A 112 5.17 -10.39 -3.04
C SER A 112 5.66 -10.64 -1.61
N LEU A 113 6.58 -11.60 -1.42
CA LEU A 113 7.18 -11.87 -0.10
C LEU A 113 8.15 -10.77 0.35
N LEU A 114 8.74 -10.04 -0.59
CA LEU A 114 9.69 -8.97 -0.30
C LEU A 114 9.02 -7.60 -0.13
N LEU A 115 7.76 -7.47 -0.56
CA LEU A 115 6.95 -6.26 -0.47
C LEU A 115 5.94 -6.33 0.70
N GLN A 116 6.16 -7.24 1.65
CA GLN A 116 5.27 -7.41 2.80
C GLN A 116 5.02 -6.07 3.50
N GLY A 117 3.75 -5.84 3.83
CA GLY A 117 3.23 -4.56 4.31
C GLY A 117 3.86 -4.12 5.63
N VAL A 118 4.35 -5.08 6.42
CA VAL A 118 5.52 -5.11 7.33
C VAL A 118 5.90 -6.58 7.48
#